data_AF-A0A0B7AEE8-F1
#
_entry.id   AF-A0A0B7AEE8-F1
#
_cell.length_a   1.000
_cell.length_b   1.000
_cell.length_c   1.000
_cell.angle_alpha   90.00
_cell.angle_beta   90.00
_cell.angle_gamma   90.00
#
_symmetry.space_group_name_H-M   'P 1'
#
loop_
_entity.id
_entity.type
_entity.pdbx_description
1 polymer ?
#
loop_
_entity_poly.entity_id
_entity_poly.type
_entity_poly.pdbx_seq_one_letter_code
_entity_poly.pdbx_strand_id
1 'polypeptide(L)'
;YDKSSWFAIFFVVYLILCLYIFMSIVLATIYNNYKKNLKNEVKTAVFLKRKKLAKAFELLKTERNKEEVITHSRWKELMGIILPDRSAAYTDLLMKILDKDNKNVLDKKNFLNLSDLLNVKLTEVKDREIFLSKHFPNIFNHR
;
A
#
# COMPACT_ATOMS: atom_id res chain seq x y z
N TYR A 1 3.75 -60.83 -18.65
CA TYR A 1 2.65 -59.98 -18.14
C TYR A 1 1.62 -60.80 -17.37
N ASP A 2 1.48 -62.11 -17.65
CA ASP A 2 0.57 -63.06 -17.00
C ASP A 2 1.22 -63.89 -15.86
N LYS A 3 2.08 -63.26 -15.03
CA LYS A 3 2.93 -63.99 -14.06
C LYS A 3 2.72 -63.67 -12.57
N SER A 4 1.92 -62.66 -12.21
CA SER A 4 1.28 -62.48 -10.89
C SER A 4 0.73 -61.05 -10.78
N SER A 5 -0.54 -60.89 -10.36
CA SER A 5 -1.17 -59.59 -10.04
C SER A 5 -0.37 -58.74 -9.04
N TRP A 6 0.54 -59.35 -8.27
CA TRP A 6 1.41 -58.66 -7.32
C TRP A 6 2.32 -57.61 -7.94
N PHE A 7 2.80 -57.81 -9.16
CA PHE A 7 3.64 -56.82 -9.82
C PHE A 7 2.86 -55.55 -10.19
N ALA A 8 1.58 -55.68 -10.55
CA ALA A 8 0.72 -54.53 -10.81
C ALA A 8 0.50 -53.71 -9.52
N ILE A 9 0.31 -54.37 -8.37
CA ILE A 9 0.18 -53.71 -7.07
C ILE A 9 1.46 -52.93 -6.73
N PHE A 10 2.64 -53.53 -6.95
CA PHE A 10 3.92 -52.85 -6.74
C PHE A 10 4.03 -51.57 -7.59
N PHE A 11 3.70 -51.66 -8.88
CA PHE A 11 3.71 -50.48 -9.77
C PHE A 11 2.70 -49.41 -9.35
N VAL A 12 1.49 -49.80 -8.95
CA VAL A 12 0.47 -48.85 -8.49
C VAL A 12 0.92 -48.14 -7.22
N VAL A 13 1.46 -48.87 -6.24
CA VAL A 13 2.00 -48.27 -5.00
C VAL A 13 3.19 -47.37 -5.32
N TYR A 14 4.10 -47.81 -6.19
CA TYR A 14 5.22 -47.00 -6.64
C TYR A 14 4.76 -45.70 -7.31
N LEU A 15 3.78 -45.77 -8.21
CA LEU A 15 3.24 -44.59 -8.88
C LEU A 15 2.51 -43.65 -7.92
N ILE A 16 1.75 -44.19 -6.97
CA ILE A 16 1.10 -43.40 -5.91
C ILE A 16 2.18 -42.71 -5.07
N LEU A 17 3.17 -43.43 -4.56
CA LEU A 17 4.26 -42.85 -3.79
C LEU A 17 5.00 -41.78 -4.59
N CYS A 18 5.37 -42.07 -5.84
CA CYS A 18 6.03 -41.11 -6.71
C CYS A 18 5.15 -39.88 -6.96
N LEU A 19 3.89 -40.03 -7.37
CA LEU A 19 3.02 -38.88 -7.69
C LEU A 19 2.69 -38.07 -6.45
N TYR A 20 2.30 -38.69 -5.33
CA TYR A 20 1.96 -37.94 -4.11
C TYR A 20 3.17 -37.28 -3.48
N ILE A 21 4.31 -37.99 -3.38
CA ILE A 21 5.53 -37.41 -2.79
C ILE A 21 6.08 -36.33 -3.73
N PHE A 22 6.15 -36.59 -5.03
CA PHE A 22 6.67 -35.62 -5.99
C PHE A 22 5.78 -34.37 -6.08
N MET A 23 4.46 -34.53 -6.20
CA MET A 23 3.54 -33.38 -6.22
C MET A 23 3.62 -32.58 -4.92
N SER A 24 3.76 -33.24 -3.77
CA SER A 24 3.92 -32.55 -2.47
C SER A 24 5.22 -31.77 -2.40
N ILE A 25 6.35 -32.34 -2.86
CA ILE A 25 7.65 -31.67 -2.89
C ILE A 25 7.66 -30.49 -3.86
N VAL A 26 7.10 -30.68 -5.07
CA VAL A 26 6.99 -29.63 -6.09
C VAL A 26 6.13 -28.47 -5.60
N LEU A 27 4.95 -28.77 -5.05
CA LEU A 27 4.04 -27.75 -4.52
C LEU A 27 4.69 -26.96 -3.38
N ALA A 28 5.36 -27.63 -2.44
CA ALA A 28 6.07 -26.97 -1.36
C ALA A 28 7.16 -26.02 -1.89
N THR A 29 7.91 -26.46 -2.90
CA THR A 29 9.00 -25.66 -3.49
C THR A 29 8.47 -24.45 -4.23
N ILE A 30 7.44 -24.62 -5.06
CA ILE A 30 6.80 -23.52 -5.81
C ILE A 30 6.13 -22.55 -4.84
N TYR A 31 5.42 -23.03 -3.82
CA TYR A 31 4.78 -22.18 -2.82
C TYR A 31 5.81 -21.35 -2.05
N ASN A 32 6.90 -21.97 -1.62
CA ASN A 32 7.97 -21.27 -0.91
C ASN A 32 8.66 -20.23 -1.81
N ASN A 33 8.91 -20.58 -3.07
CA ASN A 33 9.47 -19.65 -4.05
C ASN A 33 8.53 -18.46 -4.30
N TYR A 34 7.25 -18.74 -4.56
CA TYR A 34 6.22 -17.74 -4.77
C TYR A 34 6.11 -16.78 -3.58
N LYS A 35 6.00 -17.31 -2.36
CA LYS A 35 5.95 -16.51 -1.13
C LYS A 35 7.19 -15.64 -0.95
N LYS A 36 8.37 -16.16 -1.28
CA LYS A 36 9.64 -15.41 -1.24
C LYS A 36 9.65 -14.30 -2.28
N ASN A 37 9.25 -14.60 -3.52
CA ASN A 37 9.22 -13.63 -4.61
C ASN A 37 8.26 -12.48 -4.32
N LEU A 38 7.02 -12.80 -3.94
CA LEU A 38 6.03 -11.79 -3.53
C LEU A 38 6.55 -10.89 -2.41
N LYS A 39 7.12 -11.49 -1.36
CA LYS A 39 7.70 -10.72 -0.24
C LYS A 39 8.81 -9.78 -0.73
N ASN A 40 9.64 -10.24 -1.66
CA ASN A 40 10.72 -9.44 -2.22
C ASN A 40 10.21 -8.29 -3.10
N GLU A 41 9.20 -8.54 -3.92
CA GLU A 41 8.55 -7.52 -4.74
C GLU A 41 7.92 -6.43 -3.87
N VAL A 42 7.13 -6.82 -2.86
CA VAL A 42 6.52 -5.87 -1.92
C VAL A 42 7.57 -5.07 -1.17
N LYS A 43 8.62 -5.73 -0.66
CA LYS A 43 9.73 -5.04 0.03
C LYS A 43 10.44 -4.05 -0.89
N THR A 44 10.69 -4.45 -2.13
CA THR A 44 11.33 -3.60 -3.15
C THR A 44 10.46 -2.39 -3.48
N ALA A 45 9.16 -2.58 -3.67
CA ALA A 45 8.22 -1.50 -3.95
C ALA A 45 8.17 -0.47 -2.80
N VAL A 46 8.06 -0.94 -1.55
CA VAL A 46 8.07 -0.09 -0.35
C VAL A 46 9.40 0.66 -0.22
N PHE A 47 10.53 -0.03 -0.45
CA PHE A 47 11.85 0.58 -0.41
C PHE A 47 11.99 1.69 -1.47
N LEU A 48 11.58 1.43 -2.71
CA LEU A 48 11.62 2.42 -3.79
C LEU A 48 10.72 3.62 -3.50
N LYS A 49 9.52 3.40 -2.94
CA LYS A 49 8.61 4.47 -2.52
C LYS A 49 9.27 5.37 -1.47
N ARG A 50 9.85 4.77 -0.43
CA ARG A 50 10.56 5.50 0.64
C ARG A 50 11.79 6.23 0.11
N LYS A 51 12.56 5.62 -0.79
CA LYS A 51 13.74 6.24 -1.43
C LYS A 51 13.35 7.46 -2.28
N LYS A 52 12.28 7.35 -3.08
CA LYS A 52 11.77 8.47 -3.89
C LYS A 52 11.26 9.62 -3.02
N LEU A 53 10.54 9.32 -1.95
CA LEU A 53 10.09 10.34 -0.99
C LEU A 53 11.27 10.98 -0.25
N ALA A 54 12.27 10.20 0.16
CA ALA A 54 13.48 10.78 0.75
C ALA A 54 14.15 11.76 -0.21
N LYS A 55 14.26 11.41 -1.50
CA LYS A 55 14.79 12.33 -2.51
C LYS A 55 13.90 13.57 -2.71
N ALA A 56 12.57 13.42 -2.67
CA ALA A 56 11.65 14.55 -2.73
C ALA A 56 11.84 15.49 -1.53
N PHE A 57 12.05 14.94 -0.33
CA PHE A 57 12.37 15.73 0.86
C PHE A 57 13.65 16.55 0.67
N GLU A 58 14.72 15.94 0.16
CA GLU A 58 15.98 16.66 -0.10
C GLU A 58 15.82 17.82 -1.11
N LEU A 59 14.86 17.73 -2.04
CA LEU A 59 14.55 18.80 -2.99
C LEU A 59 13.62 19.88 -2.43
N LEU A 60 12.83 19.56 -1.41
CA LEU A 60 11.81 20.43 -0.84
C LEU A 60 12.21 21.07 0.48
N LYS A 61 13.24 20.54 1.14
CA LYS A 61 13.71 21.02 2.44
C LYS A 61 14.10 22.50 2.36
N THR A 62 13.78 23.21 3.42
CA THR A 62 14.23 24.58 3.66
C THR A 62 14.93 24.58 5.01
N GLU A 63 16.04 25.30 5.12
CA GLU A 63 16.73 25.46 6.40
C GLU A 63 15.96 26.46 7.25
N ARG A 64 15.41 26.01 8.37
CA ARG A 64 14.73 26.86 9.35
C ARG A 64 15.29 26.52 10.73
N ASN A 65 15.86 27.51 11.42
CA ASN A 65 16.45 27.33 12.76
C ASN A 65 17.51 26.21 12.84
N LYS A 66 18.34 26.05 11.80
CA LYS A 66 19.33 24.95 11.66
C LYS A 66 18.71 23.54 11.54
N GLU A 67 17.40 23.44 11.34
CA GLU A 67 16.71 22.19 11.04
C GLU A 67 16.30 22.16 9.57
N GLU A 68 16.46 21.00 8.93
CA GLU A 68 15.96 20.75 7.59
C GLU A 68 14.48 20.37 7.68
N VAL A 69 13.60 21.29 7.30
CA VAL A 69 12.16 21.11 7.43
C VAL A 69 11.42 21.58 6.18
N ILE A 70 10.24 21.01 5.94
CA ILE A 70 9.32 21.51 4.91
C ILE A 70 8.32 22.45 5.60
N THR A 71 8.33 23.71 5.17
CA THR A 71 7.41 24.73 5.69
C THR A 71 6.01 24.55 5.10
N HIS A 72 4.98 24.94 5.85
CA HIS A 72 3.58 24.88 5.43
C HIS A 72 3.31 25.51 4.04
N SER A 73 3.95 26.65 3.72
CA SER A 73 3.81 27.27 2.40
C SER A 73 4.26 26.34 1.27
N ARG A 74 5.43 25.71 1.44
CA ARG A 74 6.02 24.81 0.45
C ARG A 74 5.20 23.53 0.30
N TRP A 75 4.66 23.03 1.41
CA TRP A 75 3.73 21.91 1.41
C TRP A 75 2.46 22.22 0.61
N LYS A 76 1.87 23.40 0.81
CA LYS A 76 0.66 23.82 0.11
C LYS A 76 0.89 23.99 -1.39
N GLU A 77 2.01 24.58 -1.79
CA GLU A 77 2.42 24.66 -3.20
C GLU A 77 2.57 23.26 -3.83
N LEU A 78 3.29 22.36 -3.15
CA LEU A 78 3.49 21.01 -3.62
C LEU A 78 2.16 20.27 -3.79
N MET A 79 1.28 20.34 -2.80
CA MET A 79 -0.01 19.67 -2.84
C MET A 79 -0.98 20.28 -3.85
N GLY A 80 -0.88 21.58 -4.14
CA GLY A 80 -1.61 22.21 -5.24
C GLY A 80 -1.24 21.64 -6.61
N ILE A 81 0.00 21.18 -6.79
CA ILE A 81 0.47 20.55 -8.03
C ILE A 81 0.09 19.06 -8.07
N ILE A 82 0.23 18.34 -6.95
CA ILE A 82 0.02 16.88 -6.89
C ILE A 82 -1.47 16.51 -6.80
N LEU A 83 -2.28 17.30 -6.10
CA LEU A 83 -3.67 17.03 -5.78
C LEU A 83 -4.53 18.28 -6.06
N PRO A 84 -4.61 18.76 -7.31
CA PRO A 84 -5.34 19.99 -7.65
C PRO A 84 -6.85 19.92 -7.34
N ASP A 85 -7.43 18.72 -7.37
CA ASP A 85 -8.86 18.50 -7.09
C ASP A 85 -9.22 18.50 -5.58
N ARG A 86 -8.23 18.63 -4.69
CA ARG A 86 -8.44 18.59 -3.23
C ARG A 86 -8.50 19.98 -2.63
N SER A 87 -9.45 20.18 -1.71
CA SER A 87 -9.57 21.45 -0.96
C SER A 87 -8.31 21.74 -0.14
N ALA A 88 -7.99 23.02 0.04
CA ALA A 88 -6.90 23.46 0.92
C ALA A 88 -7.03 22.90 2.34
N ALA A 89 -8.27 22.74 2.85
CA ALA A 89 -8.52 22.14 4.15
C ALA A 89 -8.04 20.69 4.26
N TYR A 90 -8.17 19.91 3.17
CA TYR A 90 -7.68 18.53 3.13
C TYR A 90 -6.15 18.48 3.19
N THR A 91 -5.47 19.37 2.48
CA THR A 91 -4.02 19.52 2.49
C THR A 91 -3.49 19.90 3.86
N ASP A 92 -4.18 20.80 4.56
CA ASP A 92 -3.83 21.24 5.91
C ASP A 92 -4.06 20.11 6.94
N LEU A 93 -5.16 19.35 6.80
CA LEU A 93 -5.42 18.16 7.61
C LEU A 93 -4.36 17.09 7.40
N LEU A 94 -3.95 16.85 6.15
CA LEU A 94 -2.90 15.89 5.82
C LEU A 94 -1.57 16.27 6.48
N MET A 95 -1.24 17.57 6.47
CA MET A 95 -0.05 18.07 7.18
C MET A 95 -0.15 17.83 8.69
N LYS A 96 -1.31 18.10 9.30
CA LYS A 96 -1.55 17.84 10.73
C LYS A 96 -1.44 16.36 11.11
N ILE A 97 -1.88 15.45 10.24
CA ILE A 97 -1.76 14.01 10.49
C ILE A 97 -0.29 13.56 10.41
N LEU A 98 0.50 14.19 9.55
CA LEU A 98 1.93 13.91 9.39
C LEU A 98 2.79 14.54 10.50
N ASP A 99 2.44 15.75 10.93
CA ASP A 99 3.12 16.52 11.96
C ASP A 99 2.70 16.08 13.37
N LYS A 100 3.36 15.03 13.87
CA LYS A 100 3.11 14.49 15.22
C LYS A 100 3.55 15.43 16.34
N ASP A 101 4.47 16.34 16.04
CA ASP A 101 5.08 17.25 17.02
C ASP A 101 4.36 18.61 17.08
N ASN A 102 3.34 18.80 16.24
CA ASN A 102 2.49 20.00 16.14
C ASN A 102 3.31 21.30 15.96
N LYS A 103 4.44 21.21 15.25
CA LYS A 103 5.35 22.33 14.98
C LYS A 103 4.92 23.16 13.76
N ASN A 104 3.86 22.75 13.06
CA ASN A 104 3.41 23.30 11.78
C ASN A 104 4.50 23.23 10.69
N VAL A 105 5.41 22.26 10.81
CA VAL A 105 6.48 21.96 9.85
C VAL A 105 6.65 20.45 9.73
N LEU A 106 7.17 19.98 8.60
CA LEU A 106 7.44 18.56 8.40
C LEU A 106 8.93 18.28 8.40
N ASP A 107 9.38 17.60 9.45
CA ASP A 107 10.72 17.01 9.53
C ASP A 107 10.82 15.80 8.60
N LYS A 108 12.04 15.37 8.27
CA LYS A 108 12.29 14.22 7.38
C LYS A 108 11.52 12.95 7.79
N LYS A 109 11.48 12.66 9.09
CA LYS A 109 10.76 11.50 9.64
C LYS A 109 9.25 11.62 9.42
N ASN A 110 8.69 12.79 9.70
CA ASN A 110 7.27 13.08 9.56
C ASN A 110 6.85 13.06 8.08
N PHE A 111 7.65 13.63 7.19
CA PHE A 111 7.41 13.57 5.75
C PHE A 111 7.47 12.14 5.18
N LEU A 112 8.41 11.30 5.62
CA LEU A 112 8.52 9.92 5.13
C LEU A 112 7.31 9.04 5.53
N ASN A 113 6.62 9.37 6.63
CA ASN A 113 5.38 8.69 7.04
C ASN A 113 4.23 8.91 6.04
N LEU A 114 4.34 9.88 5.12
CA LEU A 114 3.43 10.01 3.99
C LEU A 114 3.36 8.73 3.15
N SER A 115 4.45 7.96 3.08
CA SER A 115 4.45 6.66 2.40
C SER A 115 3.43 5.68 2.97
N ASP A 116 3.26 5.69 4.29
CA ASP A 116 2.37 4.78 5.00
C ASP A 116 0.92 5.33 4.97
N LEU A 117 0.71 6.64 5.12
CA LEU A 117 -0.60 7.28 4.97
C LEU A 117 -1.20 7.11 3.56
N LEU A 118 -0.38 7.21 2.51
CA LEU A 118 -0.82 6.96 1.14
C LEU A 118 -1.09 5.47 0.87
N ASN A 119 -0.58 4.56 1.71
CA ASN A 119 -0.77 3.11 1.56
C ASN A 119 -2.06 2.63 2.23
N VAL A 120 -2.49 3.31 3.29
CA VAL A 120 -3.88 3.27 3.71
C VAL A 120 -4.66 3.86 2.54
N LYS A 121 -5.48 3.06 1.85
CA LYS A 121 -6.39 3.61 0.84
C LYS A 121 -7.11 4.77 1.52
N LEU A 122 -6.77 5.99 1.11
CA LEU A 122 -7.63 7.16 1.23
C LEU A 122 -8.83 6.86 0.34
N THR A 123 -9.62 5.90 0.78
CA THR A 123 -11.05 5.89 0.59
C THR A 123 -11.47 7.12 1.38
N GLU A 124 -11.30 8.29 0.77
CA GLU A 124 -12.27 9.31 1.03
C GLU A 124 -13.60 8.60 0.84
N VAL A 125 -14.28 8.39 1.96
CA VAL A 125 -15.71 8.28 1.93
C VAL A 125 -16.11 9.63 1.33
N LYS A 126 -16.15 9.70 -0.02
CA LYS A 126 -17.13 10.55 -0.68
C LYS A 126 -18.39 10.13 0.04
N ASP A 127 -18.89 11.00 0.91
CA ASP A 127 -20.31 11.05 1.19
C ASP A 127 -20.94 11.07 -0.19
N ARG A 128 -21.30 9.88 -0.65
CA ARG A 128 -22.10 9.71 -1.84
C ARG A 128 -23.32 10.48 -1.45
N GLU A 129 -23.53 11.65 -2.06
CA GLU A 129 -24.87 12.17 -2.19
C GLU A 129 -25.72 10.97 -2.59
N ILE A 130 -26.51 10.52 -1.64
CA ILE A 130 -27.18 9.24 -1.68
C ILE A 130 -28.02 9.31 -2.96
N PHE A 131 -28.02 8.28 -3.81
CA PHE A 131 -28.85 8.29 -5.04
C PHE A 131 -30.31 8.68 -4.74
N LEU A 132 -30.77 8.45 -3.50
CA LEU A 132 -32.04 8.88 -2.94
C LEU A 132 -32.22 10.41 -2.86
N SER A 133 -31.18 11.21 -2.58
CA SER A 133 -31.30 12.68 -2.59
C SER A 133 -31.55 13.23 -4.00
N LYS A 134 -30.99 12.56 -5.02
CA LYS A 134 -31.16 12.94 -6.42
C LYS A 134 -32.54 12.58 -6.98
N HIS A 135 -33.20 11.55 -6.44
CA HIS A 135 -34.53 11.10 -6.90
C HIS A 135 -35.69 11.55 -5.98
N PHE A 136 -35.42 11.94 -4.73
CA PHE A 136 -36.43 12.42 -3.78
C PHE A 136 -35.99 13.72 -3.07
N PRO A 137 -35.99 14.86 -3.79
CA PRO A 137 -35.62 16.15 -3.20
C PRO A 137 -36.61 16.66 -2.14
N ASN A 138 -37.87 16.19 -2.14
CA ASN A 138 -38.92 16.74 -1.28
C ASN A 138 -38.94 16.22 0.17
N ILE A 139 -38.16 15.19 0.50
CA ILE A 139 -38.20 14.58 1.85
C ILE A 139 -37.11 15.18 2.76
N PHE A 140 -36.05 15.74 2.17
CA PHE A 140 -34.90 16.27 2.92
C PHE A 140 -34.98 17.77 3.23
N ASN A 141 -36.02 18.48 2.79
CA ASN A 141 -36.18 19.91 3.06
C ASN A 141 -37.07 20.23 4.28
N HIS A 142 -37.09 19.34 5.27
CA HIS A 142 -37.85 19.54 6.51
C HIS A 142 -37.00 19.25 7.74
N ARG A 143 -35.93 20.04 7.95
CA ARG A 143 -35.47 20.41 9.30
C ARG A 143 -34.55 21.61 9.29
#